data_AF-A0ABD5W1N8-F1
#
_entry.id   AF-A0ABD5W1N8-F1
#
_cell.length_a   1.000
_cell.length_b   1.000
_cell.length_c   1.000
_cell.angle_alpha   90.00
_cell.angle_beta   90.00
_cell.angle_gamma   90.00
#
_symmetry.space_group_name_H-M   'P 1'
#
loop_
_entity.id
_entity.type
_entity.pdbx_description
1 polymer ?
#
loop_
_entity_poly.entity_id
_entity_poly.type
_entity_poly.pdbx_seq_one_letter_code
_entity_poly.pdbx_strand_id
1 'polypeptide(L)'
;METMSAAIFLKDTDGQYLLMNQACRDLFNVADQDIIGLTDDAILPSDVAENARTDDRRVIENGEIIEIEETIPTAEGTTVRLTRKSPVYNDEGEIEGVCGVSTDITERKRNEQELQHLKDQFELAVEGGNIGIWDWDMSTDEVEFNEQWAEMLGYSRDELAFSFDTWERLVHPDDLASVTDALETHIDGDTDIYDHEIRMQTKEGDWKWIQTIGRVVDRDDEGEATRTAGVHIDISDRKQAEQELERTSEFLRETQEVARIGGWEFNLRSGMMRWSDELYHIHGLPLDADLTPEEGIEFYHPDDRETIRKPSTASLRKANRTTWSYGLSR
;
A
#
# COMPACT_ATOMS: atom_id res chain seq x y z
N MET A 1 28.69 -17.74 37.47
CA MET A 1 27.84 -16.53 37.29
C MET A 1 28.44 -15.52 36.31
N GLU A 2 29.59 -15.81 35.67
CA GLU A 2 30.31 -14.87 34.77
C GLU A 2 29.98 -15.03 33.27
N THR A 3 29.04 -15.91 32.90
CA THR A 3 28.63 -16.17 31.50
C THR A 3 27.19 -15.76 31.19
N MET A 4 26.49 -15.08 32.11
CA MET A 4 25.14 -14.59 31.85
C MET A 4 25.19 -13.22 31.18
N SER A 5 24.56 -13.10 30.00
CA SER A 5 24.35 -11.83 29.30
C SER A 5 23.40 -10.87 30.02
N ALA A 6 22.60 -11.40 30.96
CA ALA A 6 21.69 -10.60 31.77
C ALA A 6 22.45 -9.80 32.84
N ALA A 7 22.05 -8.54 33.01
CA ALA A 7 22.53 -7.68 34.08
C ALA A 7 21.86 -8.12 35.39
N ILE A 8 22.65 -8.40 36.43
CA ILE A 8 22.16 -8.87 37.72
C ILE A 8 22.67 -7.95 38.82
N PHE A 9 21.79 -7.55 39.72
CA PHE A 9 22.14 -6.78 40.91
C PHE A 9 21.42 -7.33 42.16
N LEU A 10 22.02 -7.06 43.32
CA LEU A 10 21.45 -7.31 44.63
C LEU A 10 21.60 -6.04 45.45
N LYS A 11 20.53 -5.64 46.14
CA LYS A 11 20.55 -4.52 47.10
C LYS A 11 20.00 -4.97 48.45
N ASP A 12 20.45 -4.32 49.51
CA ASP A 12 19.82 -4.44 50.84
C ASP A 12 18.50 -3.66 50.93
N THR A 13 17.85 -3.70 52.10
CA THR A 13 16.59 -2.99 52.37
C THR A 13 16.72 -1.46 52.40
N ASP A 14 17.94 -0.94 52.56
CA ASP A 14 18.25 0.50 52.49
C ASP A 14 18.53 0.95 51.03
N GLY A 15 18.50 0.02 50.07
CA GLY A 15 18.73 0.29 48.64
C GLY A 15 20.21 0.37 48.25
N GLN A 16 21.12 -0.10 49.10
CA GLN A 16 22.55 -0.13 48.81
C GLN A 16 22.94 -1.40 48.06
N TYR A 17 23.77 -1.29 47.03
CA TYR A 17 24.22 -2.47 46.29
C TYR A 17 25.12 -3.38 47.13
N LEU A 18 24.73 -4.65 47.20
CA LEU A 18 25.51 -5.75 47.78
C LEU A 18 26.25 -6.56 46.70
N LEU A 19 25.70 -6.58 45.48
CA LEU A 19 26.30 -7.24 44.34
C LEU A 19 25.84 -6.60 43.04
N MET A 20 26.74 -6.55 42.06
CA MET A 20 26.42 -6.27 40.67
C MET A 20 27.36 -7.09 39.80
N ASN A 21 26.79 -7.89 38.89
CA ASN A 21 27.60 -8.68 37.96
C ASN A 21 28.25 -7.78 36.89
N GLN A 22 29.20 -8.34 36.14
CA GLN A 22 29.94 -7.58 35.12
C GLN A 22 28.99 -6.97 34.07
N ALA A 23 28.00 -7.72 33.58
CA ALA A 23 27.05 -7.22 32.60
C ALA A 23 26.28 -5.98 33.09
N CYS A 24 25.90 -5.94 34.37
CA CYS A 24 25.23 -4.78 34.95
C CYS A 24 26.19 -3.61 35.21
N ARG A 25 27.45 -3.89 35.55
CA ARG A 25 28.50 -2.86 35.68
C ARG A 25 28.82 -2.20 34.33
N ASP A 26 28.91 -3.00 33.27
CA ASP A 26 29.15 -2.51 31.92
C ASP A 26 27.96 -1.66 31.43
N LEU A 27 26.73 -2.12 31.69
CA LEU A 27 25.50 -1.40 31.35
C LEU A 27 25.46 0.02 31.93
N PHE A 28 25.84 0.18 33.20
CA PHE A 28 25.87 1.48 33.88
C PHE A 28 27.20 2.21 33.73
N ASN A 29 28.15 1.67 32.96
CA ASN A 29 29.48 2.23 32.75
C ASN A 29 30.27 2.48 34.06
N VAL A 30 30.19 1.51 34.99
CA VAL A 30 30.82 1.53 36.33
C VAL A 30 31.78 0.36 36.56
N ALA A 31 32.34 -0.21 35.50
CA ALA A 31 33.23 -1.39 35.56
C ALA A 31 34.35 -1.25 36.60
N ASP A 32 35.01 -0.09 36.64
CA ASP A 32 36.16 0.19 37.54
C ASP A 32 35.77 0.90 38.85
N GLN A 33 34.47 1.05 39.15
CA GLN A 33 34.01 1.72 40.36
C GLN A 33 33.72 0.73 41.50
N ASP A 34 34.03 1.15 42.73
CA ASP A 34 33.56 0.46 43.93
C ASP A 34 32.12 0.88 44.20
N ILE A 35 31.21 0.02 43.76
CA ILE A 35 29.76 0.24 43.80
C ILE A 35 29.09 -0.30 45.06
N ILE A 36 29.80 -1.11 45.85
CA ILE A 36 29.21 -1.75 47.03
C ILE A 36 28.94 -0.69 48.09
N GLY A 37 27.72 -0.66 48.62
CA GLY A 37 27.27 0.39 49.56
C GLY A 37 26.73 1.66 48.88
N LEU A 38 26.83 1.80 47.55
CA LEU A 38 26.22 2.92 46.83
C LEU A 38 24.73 2.66 46.58
N THR A 39 23.97 3.74 46.40
CA THR A 39 22.55 3.71 46.01
C THR A 39 22.39 4.04 44.52
N ASP A 40 21.19 3.84 43.95
CA ASP A 40 20.89 4.20 42.56
C ASP A 40 21.24 5.65 42.22
N ASP A 41 21.05 6.61 43.15
CA ASP A 41 21.34 8.03 42.93
C ASP A 41 22.80 8.33 42.64
N ALA A 42 23.71 7.45 43.06
CA ALA A 42 25.13 7.61 42.80
C ALA A 42 25.54 7.15 41.39
N ILE A 43 24.70 6.36 40.72
CA ILE A 43 25.05 5.64 39.49
C ILE A 43 24.12 6.03 38.33
N LEU A 44 22.83 6.27 38.60
CA LEU A 44 21.78 6.48 37.61
C LEU A 44 21.27 7.93 37.60
N PRO A 45 20.72 8.40 36.47
CA PRO A 45 19.97 9.65 36.42
C PRO A 45 18.82 9.67 37.43
N SER A 46 18.50 10.85 37.97
CA SER A 46 17.59 10.99 39.12
C SER A 46 16.19 10.42 38.88
N ASP A 47 15.66 10.53 37.66
CA ASP A 47 14.37 9.98 37.25
C ASP A 47 14.38 8.45 37.22
N VAL A 48 15.44 7.85 36.64
CA VAL A 48 15.62 6.39 36.61
C VAL A 48 15.85 5.83 38.02
N ALA A 49 16.65 6.52 38.83
CA ALA A 49 16.93 6.15 40.22
C ALA A 49 15.65 6.19 41.08
N GLU A 50 14.81 7.22 40.91
CA GLU A 50 13.54 7.33 41.63
C GLU A 50 12.55 6.20 41.29
N ASN A 51 12.44 5.86 40.00
CA ASN A 51 11.62 4.74 39.55
C ASN A 51 12.15 3.42 40.12
N ALA A 52 13.47 3.18 40.02
CA ALA A 52 14.11 1.98 40.53
C ALA A 52 13.85 1.80 42.04
N ARG A 53 14.01 2.87 42.85
CA ARG A 53 13.71 2.85 44.29
C ARG A 53 12.24 2.58 44.59
N THR A 54 11.34 3.15 43.79
CA THR A 54 9.90 2.94 43.95
C THR A 54 9.55 1.46 43.74
N ASP A 55 10.12 0.85 42.72
CA ASP A 55 9.94 -0.56 42.42
C ASP A 55 10.62 -1.49 43.44
N ASP A 56 11.83 -1.14 43.89
CA ASP A 56 12.53 -1.89 44.95
C ASP A 56 11.71 -1.88 46.26
N ARG A 57 11.13 -0.72 46.62
CA ARG A 57 10.26 -0.59 47.78
C ARG A 57 9.02 -1.49 47.69
N ARG A 58 8.40 -1.60 46.51
CA ARG A 58 7.26 -2.50 46.30
C ARG A 58 7.63 -3.96 46.56
N VAL A 59 8.82 -4.38 46.13
CA VAL A 59 9.33 -5.73 46.38
C VAL A 59 9.61 -5.95 47.87
N ILE A 60 10.24 -4.98 48.52
CA ILE A 60 10.67 -5.09 49.93
C ILE A 60 9.47 -5.02 50.89
N GLU A 61 8.54 -4.10 50.68
CA GLU A 61 7.40 -3.89 51.59
C GLU A 61 6.31 -4.95 51.42
N ASN A 62 6.07 -5.41 50.19
CA ASN A 62 4.96 -6.32 49.90
C ASN A 62 5.41 -7.77 49.66
N GLY A 63 6.71 -8.04 49.50
CA GLY A 63 7.22 -9.35 49.07
C GLY A 63 6.81 -9.73 47.65
N GLU A 64 6.44 -8.75 46.83
CA GLU A 64 5.98 -8.96 45.46
C GLU A 64 7.16 -9.28 44.52
N ILE A 65 6.96 -10.24 43.62
CA ILE A 65 7.83 -10.38 42.45
C ILE A 65 7.25 -9.50 41.35
N ILE A 66 8.02 -8.53 40.89
CA ILE A 66 7.61 -7.62 39.82
C ILE A 66 8.45 -7.83 38.58
N GLU A 67 7.84 -7.62 37.42
CA GLU A 67 8.50 -7.61 36.13
C GLU A 67 8.07 -6.33 35.41
N ILE A 68 9.05 -5.54 34.99
CA ILE A 68 8.86 -4.18 34.48
C ILE A 68 9.72 -3.94 33.25
N GLU A 69 9.20 -3.13 32.33
CA GLU A 69 9.97 -2.63 31.19
C GLU A 69 10.54 -1.26 31.55
N GLU A 70 11.86 -1.16 31.56
CA GLU A 70 12.59 0.04 31.95
C GLU A 70 13.37 0.59 30.76
N THR A 71 13.40 1.91 30.66
CA THR A 71 14.20 2.61 29.65
C THR A 71 15.46 3.13 30.32
N ILE A 72 16.61 2.54 30.00
CA ILE A 72 17.89 2.84 30.65
C ILE A 72 18.79 3.58 29.67
N PRO A 73 19.23 4.82 30.00
CA PRO A 73 20.25 5.52 29.23
C PRO A 73 21.62 4.86 29.47
N THR A 74 22.31 4.55 28.38
CA THR A 74 23.65 3.97 28.34
C THR A 74 24.58 4.87 27.53
N ALA A 75 25.87 4.58 27.53
CA ALA A 75 26.85 5.32 26.72
C ALA A 75 26.58 5.22 25.20
N GLU A 76 25.92 4.14 24.75
CA GLU A 76 25.62 3.88 23.34
C GLU A 76 24.24 4.39 22.90
N GLY A 77 23.46 4.96 23.82
CA GLY A 77 22.12 5.46 23.56
C GLY A 77 21.13 5.00 24.62
N THR A 78 19.87 4.81 24.24
CA THR A 78 18.83 4.36 25.16
C THR A 78 18.50 2.90 24.89
N THR A 79 18.49 2.08 25.95
CA THR A 79 18.10 0.66 25.90
C THR A 79 16.76 0.44 26.58
N VAL A 80 15.97 -0.49 26.05
CA VAL A 80 14.75 -0.96 26.70
C VAL A 80 15.04 -2.33 27.30
N ARG A 81 14.80 -2.47 28.60
CA ARG A 81 15.14 -3.69 29.34
C ARG A 81 13.92 -4.25 30.06
N LEU A 82 13.82 -5.57 30.09
CA LEU A 82 12.88 -6.29 30.93
C LEU A 82 13.59 -6.66 32.23
N THR A 83 13.20 -6.01 33.32
CA THR A 83 13.79 -6.22 34.64
C THR A 83 12.79 -6.95 35.54
N ARG A 84 13.19 -8.14 36.01
CA ARG A 84 12.47 -8.90 37.03
C ARG A 84 13.14 -8.68 38.38
N LYS A 85 12.38 -8.19 39.36
CA LYS A 85 12.85 -7.98 40.73
C LYS A 85 12.15 -8.94 41.69
N SER A 86 12.94 -9.63 42.51
CA SER A 86 12.46 -10.63 43.48
C SER A 86 12.98 -10.30 44.87
N PRO A 87 12.18 -10.54 45.94
CA PRO A 87 12.65 -10.37 47.30
C PRO A 87 13.70 -11.43 47.62
N VAL A 88 14.69 -11.05 48.42
CA VAL A 88 15.71 -11.94 48.97
C VAL A 88 15.45 -12.08 50.46
N TYR A 89 15.48 -13.31 50.96
CA TYR A 89 15.13 -13.64 52.34
C TYR A 89 16.36 -14.11 53.10
N ASN A 90 16.46 -13.68 54.36
CA ASN A 90 17.46 -14.18 55.30
C ASN A 90 17.09 -15.57 55.85
N ASP A 91 17.97 -16.14 56.69
CA ASP A 91 17.75 -17.44 57.34
C ASP A 91 16.53 -17.46 58.30
N GLU A 92 16.04 -16.28 58.72
CA GLU A 92 14.86 -16.11 59.59
C GLU A 92 13.56 -15.97 58.77
N GLY A 93 13.63 -15.93 57.44
CA GLY A 93 12.49 -15.79 56.54
C GLY A 93 11.99 -14.36 56.36
N GLU A 94 12.76 -13.36 56.81
CA GLU A 94 12.48 -11.94 56.61
C GLU A 94 13.15 -11.43 55.33
N ILE A 95 12.55 -10.44 54.67
CA ILE A 95 13.12 -9.84 53.46
C ILE A 95 14.35 -9.02 53.87
N GLU A 96 15.52 -9.39 53.36
CA GLU A 96 16.80 -8.71 53.60
C GLU A 96 17.27 -7.87 52.40
N GLY A 97 16.55 -7.95 51.27
CA GLY A 97 16.92 -7.19 50.08
C GLY A 97 16.11 -7.53 48.85
N VAL A 98 16.58 -7.03 47.72
CA VAL A 98 15.98 -7.23 46.39
C VAL A 98 17.04 -7.65 45.38
N CYS A 99 16.74 -8.71 44.63
CA CYS A 99 17.54 -9.20 43.52
C CYS A 99 16.86 -8.85 42.20
N GLY A 100 17.57 -8.15 41.33
CA GLY A 100 17.10 -7.79 40.00
C GLY A 100 17.86 -8.55 38.92
N VAL A 101 17.12 -9.05 37.92
CA VAL A 101 17.68 -9.59 36.67
C VAL A 101 17.10 -8.78 35.52
N SER A 102 17.98 -8.14 34.74
CA SER A 102 17.62 -7.22 33.67
C SER A 102 18.16 -7.70 32.33
N THR A 103 17.23 -8.00 31.41
CA THR A 103 17.53 -8.51 30.06
C THR A 103 17.28 -7.41 29.03
N ASP A 104 18.20 -7.24 28.08
CA ASP A 104 18.01 -6.31 26.97
C ASP A 104 16.92 -6.82 26.02
N ILE A 105 15.88 -6.01 25.81
CA ILE A 105 14.80 -6.31 24.87
C ILE A 105 14.68 -5.23 23.79
N THR A 106 15.73 -4.42 23.60
CA THR A 106 15.71 -3.26 22.71
C THR A 106 15.44 -3.67 21.27
N GLU A 107 16.15 -4.67 20.75
CA GLU A 107 15.91 -5.17 19.38
C GLU A 107 14.51 -5.75 19.22
N ARG A 108 14.05 -6.52 20.20
CA ARG A 108 12.69 -7.08 20.19
C ARG A 108 11.65 -5.97 20.10
N LYS A 109 11.77 -4.92 20.93
CA LYS A 109 10.84 -3.78 20.95
C LYS A 109 10.89 -2.96 19.67
N ARG A 110 12.08 -2.76 19.09
CA ARG A 110 12.23 -2.08 17.80
C ARG A 110 11.52 -2.85 16.69
N ASN A 111 11.72 -4.17 16.63
CA ASN A 111 11.05 -5.03 15.64
C ASN A 111 9.53 -5.06 15.84
N GLU A 112 9.06 -5.12 17.09
CA GLU A 112 7.62 -5.04 17.41
C GLU A 112 7.01 -3.70 16.97
N GLN A 113 7.70 -2.59 17.23
CA GLN A 113 7.24 -1.25 16.83
C GLN A 113 7.26 -1.06 15.31
N GLU A 114 8.31 -1.53 14.64
CA GLU A 114 8.40 -1.47 13.17
C GLU A 114 7.30 -2.33 12.54
N LEU A 115 7.08 -3.54 13.05
CA LEU A 115 5.99 -4.40 12.58
C LEU A 115 4.63 -3.75 12.79
N GLN A 116 4.39 -3.12 13.94
CA GLN A 116 3.14 -2.41 14.19
C GLN A 116 2.98 -1.23 13.23
N HIS A 117 4.04 -0.43 13.03
CA HIS A 117 4.01 0.69 12.10
C HIS A 117 3.71 0.27 10.67
N LEU A 118 4.32 -0.82 10.21
CA LEU A 118 4.07 -1.38 8.88
C LEU A 118 2.64 -1.92 8.74
N LYS A 119 2.11 -2.57 9.78
CA LYS A 119 0.71 -3.01 9.81
C LYS A 119 -0.26 -1.83 9.71
N ASP A 120 -0.07 -0.80 10.53
CA ASP A 120 -0.92 0.40 10.51
C ASP A 120 -0.86 1.08 9.14
N GLN A 121 0.33 1.20 8.54
CA GLN A 121 0.50 1.79 7.22
C GLN A 121 -0.16 0.95 6.12
N PHE A 122 -0.07 -0.37 6.23
CA PHE A 122 -0.71 -1.30 5.30
C PHE A 122 -2.25 -1.19 5.37
N GLU A 123 -2.82 -1.23 6.58
CA GLU A 123 -4.27 -1.09 6.80
C GLU A 123 -4.79 0.24 6.22
N LEU A 124 -4.10 1.35 6.49
CA LEU A 124 -4.47 2.66 5.92
C LEU A 124 -4.42 2.71 4.39
N ALA A 125 -3.47 2.01 3.77
CA ALA A 125 -3.36 1.96 2.31
C ALA A 125 -4.50 1.13 1.69
N VAL A 126 -4.84 0.01 2.33
CA VAL A 126 -5.93 -0.89 1.92
C VAL A 126 -7.28 -0.19 2.06
N GLU A 127 -7.55 0.42 3.22
CA GLU A 127 -8.77 1.17 3.48
C GLU A 127 -8.89 2.41 2.58
N GLY A 128 -7.84 3.22 2.53
CA GLY A 128 -7.83 4.46 1.74
C GLY A 128 -7.95 4.24 0.24
N GLY A 129 -7.50 3.09 -0.25
CA GLY A 129 -7.64 2.67 -1.64
C GLY A 129 -8.91 1.88 -1.94
N ASN A 130 -9.72 1.54 -0.93
CA ASN A 130 -10.84 0.61 -1.04
C ASN A 130 -10.44 -0.70 -1.75
N ILE A 131 -9.28 -1.26 -1.35
CA ILE A 131 -8.68 -2.43 -1.99
C ILE A 131 -9.18 -3.68 -1.28
N GLY A 132 -9.84 -4.57 -2.02
CA GLY A 132 -10.18 -5.90 -1.55
C GLY A 132 -8.93 -6.77 -1.59
N ILE A 133 -8.64 -7.51 -0.54
CA ILE A 133 -7.56 -8.50 -0.51
C ILE A 133 -8.20 -9.87 -0.45
N TRP A 134 -7.65 -10.81 -1.20
CA TRP A 134 -8.03 -12.21 -1.18
C TRP A 134 -6.78 -13.09 -1.12
N ASP A 135 -6.92 -14.24 -0.45
CA ASP A 135 -5.88 -15.25 -0.28
C ASP A 135 -6.56 -16.62 -0.35
N TRP A 136 -6.14 -17.47 -1.27
CA TRP A 136 -6.72 -18.78 -1.49
C TRP A 136 -5.67 -19.86 -1.27
N ASP A 137 -5.86 -20.66 -0.23
CA ASP A 137 -5.13 -21.89 0.00
C ASP A 137 -5.81 -23.02 -0.77
N MET A 138 -5.19 -23.44 -1.87
CA MET A 138 -5.71 -24.51 -2.74
C MET A 138 -5.54 -25.90 -2.13
N SER A 139 -4.72 -26.03 -1.08
CA SER A 139 -4.51 -27.30 -0.37
C SER A 139 -5.67 -27.62 0.55
N THR A 140 -6.27 -26.59 1.16
CA THR A 140 -7.41 -26.71 2.07
C THR A 140 -8.74 -26.26 1.45
N ASP A 141 -8.68 -25.58 0.29
CA ASP A 141 -9.78 -24.86 -0.35
C ASP A 141 -10.38 -23.75 0.52
N GLU A 142 -9.58 -23.18 1.42
CA GLU A 142 -9.95 -22.05 2.26
C GLU A 142 -9.58 -20.73 1.55
N VAL A 143 -10.53 -19.79 1.52
CA VAL A 143 -10.30 -18.45 1.00
C VAL A 143 -10.42 -17.46 2.14
N GLU A 144 -9.40 -16.65 2.39
CA GLU A 144 -9.48 -15.49 3.25
C GLU A 144 -9.64 -14.20 2.43
N PHE A 145 -10.43 -13.26 2.95
CA PHE A 145 -10.55 -11.92 2.37
C PHE A 145 -10.79 -10.86 3.44
N ASN A 146 -10.41 -9.62 3.13
CA ASN A 146 -10.60 -8.46 4.01
C ASN A 146 -12.02 -7.87 3.91
N GLU A 147 -12.33 -6.93 4.79
CA GLU A 147 -13.65 -6.26 4.83
C GLU A 147 -13.95 -5.51 3.53
N GLN A 148 -12.94 -4.84 2.95
CA GLN A 148 -13.09 -4.01 1.76
C GLN A 148 -13.57 -4.80 0.54
N TRP A 149 -13.18 -6.07 0.40
CA TRP A 149 -13.69 -6.94 -0.66
C TRP A 149 -15.21 -7.17 -0.59
N ALA A 150 -15.75 -7.37 0.61
CA ALA A 150 -17.19 -7.52 0.79
C ALA A 150 -17.91 -6.17 0.61
N GLU A 151 -17.37 -5.12 1.24
CA GLU A 151 -17.97 -3.78 1.26
C GLU A 151 -18.05 -3.15 -0.14
N MET A 152 -17.04 -3.36 -0.99
CA MET A 152 -17.09 -2.83 -2.36
C MET A 152 -18.27 -3.40 -3.18
N LEU A 153 -18.74 -4.60 -2.85
CA LEU A 153 -19.92 -5.23 -3.46
C LEU A 153 -21.22 -4.96 -2.66
N GLY A 154 -21.14 -4.21 -1.56
CA GLY A 154 -22.26 -3.86 -0.70
C GLY A 154 -22.63 -4.94 0.33
N TYR A 155 -21.78 -5.94 0.54
CA TYR A 155 -21.93 -6.95 1.58
C TYR A 155 -21.12 -6.58 2.83
N SER A 156 -21.51 -7.13 3.97
CA SER A 156 -20.61 -7.24 5.11
C SER A 156 -19.83 -8.55 5.04
N ARG A 157 -18.62 -8.58 5.63
CA ARG A 157 -17.75 -9.77 5.62
C ARG A 157 -18.45 -11.04 6.13
N ASP A 158 -19.28 -10.91 7.16
CA ASP A 158 -20.01 -12.03 7.78
C ASP A 158 -21.16 -12.57 6.91
N GLU A 159 -21.57 -11.86 5.86
CA GLU A 159 -22.63 -12.31 4.93
C GLU A 159 -22.11 -13.23 3.83
N LEU A 160 -20.78 -13.25 3.61
CA LEU A 160 -20.13 -14.02 2.57
C LEU A 160 -19.37 -15.20 3.18
N ALA A 161 -19.42 -16.34 2.51
CA ALA A 161 -18.64 -17.50 2.93
C ALA A 161 -17.20 -17.38 2.41
N PHE A 162 -16.26 -17.86 3.22
CA PHE A 162 -14.83 -17.94 2.93
C PHE A 162 -14.55 -19.11 1.99
N SER A 163 -14.96 -18.99 0.73
CA SER A 163 -14.83 -20.05 -0.27
C SER A 163 -14.71 -19.53 -1.70
N PHE A 164 -14.06 -20.32 -2.54
CA PHE A 164 -13.95 -20.06 -3.98
C PHE A 164 -15.32 -20.07 -4.68
N ASP A 165 -16.24 -20.97 -4.28
CA ASP A 165 -17.64 -21.00 -4.77
C ASP A 165 -18.37 -19.66 -4.58
N THR A 166 -18.09 -18.95 -3.47
CA THR A 166 -18.69 -17.64 -3.23
C THR A 166 -18.24 -16.63 -4.28
N TRP A 167 -16.95 -16.63 -4.62
CA TRP A 167 -16.42 -15.80 -5.69
C TRP A 167 -17.04 -16.17 -7.03
N GLU A 168 -17.02 -17.45 -7.43
CA GLU A 168 -17.58 -17.92 -8.71
C GLU A 168 -19.05 -17.49 -8.89
N ARG A 169 -19.85 -17.60 -7.83
CA ARG A 169 -21.28 -17.21 -7.87
C ARG A 169 -21.50 -15.71 -8.03
N LEU A 170 -20.57 -14.89 -7.57
CA LEU A 170 -20.65 -13.44 -7.70
C LEU A 170 -20.13 -12.96 -9.06
N VAL A 171 -19.25 -13.72 -9.72
CA VAL A 171 -18.79 -13.39 -11.07
C VAL A 171 -19.92 -13.51 -12.08
N HIS A 172 -19.97 -12.57 -13.02
CA HIS A 172 -20.96 -12.58 -14.09
C HIS A 172 -20.80 -13.85 -14.97
N PRO A 173 -21.90 -14.55 -15.34
CA PRO A 173 -21.82 -15.81 -16.07
C PRO A 173 -21.04 -15.75 -17.39
N ASP A 174 -21.17 -14.64 -18.13
CA ASP A 174 -20.42 -14.43 -19.38
C ASP A 174 -18.90 -14.28 -19.18
N ASP A 175 -18.46 -13.90 -17.98
CA ASP A 175 -17.06 -13.62 -17.68
C ASP A 175 -16.35 -14.86 -17.09
N LEU A 176 -17.12 -15.79 -16.49
CA LEU A 176 -16.62 -16.99 -15.78
C LEU A 176 -15.59 -17.80 -16.59
N ALA A 177 -15.93 -18.19 -17.81
CA ALA A 177 -15.04 -19.02 -18.61
C ALA A 177 -13.68 -18.34 -18.86
N SER A 178 -13.69 -17.05 -19.22
CA SER A 178 -12.46 -16.32 -19.50
C SER A 178 -11.60 -16.12 -18.26
N VAL A 179 -12.21 -15.89 -17.10
CA VAL A 179 -11.47 -15.61 -15.87
C VAL A 179 -10.88 -16.88 -15.26
N THR A 180 -11.60 -18.00 -15.34
CA THR A 180 -11.11 -19.31 -14.88
C THR A 180 -9.97 -19.81 -15.77
N ASP A 181 -10.10 -19.71 -17.10
CA ASP A 181 -9.01 -20.09 -18.04
C ASP A 181 -7.71 -19.30 -17.76
N ALA A 182 -7.85 -18.00 -17.45
CA ALA A 182 -6.72 -17.15 -17.12
C ALA A 182 -6.11 -17.48 -15.75
N LEU A 183 -6.95 -17.84 -14.77
CA LEU A 183 -6.50 -18.28 -13.45
C LEU A 183 -5.72 -19.61 -13.56
N GLU A 184 -6.24 -20.59 -14.31
CA GLU A 184 -5.55 -21.85 -14.59
C GLU A 184 -4.21 -21.63 -15.27
N THR A 185 -4.18 -20.81 -16.34
CA THR A 185 -2.94 -20.43 -17.04
C THR A 185 -1.91 -19.81 -16.08
N HIS A 186 -2.37 -19.01 -15.10
CA HIS A 186 -1.47 -18.42 -14.11
C HIS A 186 -0.96 -19.44 -13.07
N ILE A 187 -1.84 -20.32 -12.59
CA ILE A 187 -1.50 -21.40 -11.66
C ILE A 187 -0.46 -22.35 -12.26
N ASP A 188 -0.61 -22.68 -13.55
CA ASP A 188 0.32 -23.52 -14.31
C ASP A 188 1.69 -22.85 -14.53
N GLY A 189 1.79 -21.54 -14.27
CA GLY A 189 3.03 -20.77 -14.37
C GLY A 189 3.33 -20.22 -15.77
N ASP A 190 2.34 -20.19 -16.66
CA ASP A 190 2.47 -19.63 -18.01
C ASP A 190 2.39 -18.09 -18.03
N THR A 191 2.04 -17.47 -16.90
CA THR A 191 2.02 -16.01 -16.72
C THR A 191 2.63 -15.58 -15.38
N ASP A 192 3.34 -14.45 -15.38
CA ASP A 192 3.96 -13.90 -14.15
C ASP A 192 2.94 -13.33 -13.15
N ILE A 193 1.81 -12.85 -13.67
CA ILE A 193 0.76 -12.16 -12.90
C ILE A 193 -0.58 -12.53 -13.51
N TYR A 194 -1.54 -12.87 -12.66
CA TYR A 194 -2.95 -12.93 -13.02
C TYR A 194 -3.53 -11.52 -12.97
N ASP A 195 -4.03 -10.99 -14.08
CA ASP A 195 -4.65 -9.66 -14.17
C ASP A 195 -5.86 -9.73 -15.11
N HIS A 196 -7.06 -9.55 -14.56
CA HIS A 196 -8.30 -9.66 -15.31
C HIS A 196 -9.36 -8.65 -14.84
N GLU A 197 -10.17 -8.17 -15.78
CA GLU A 197 -11.34 -7.35 -15.48
C GLU A 197 -12.61 -8.20 -15.61
N ILE A 198 -13.43 -8.19 -14.57
CA ILE A 198 -14.65 -9.00 -14.47
C ILE A 198 -15.79 -8.18 -13.92
N ARG A 199 -17.03 -8.59 -14.21
CA ARG A 199 -18.21 -8.05 -13.54
C ARG A 199 -18.55 -8.93 -12.34
N MET A 200 -18.74 -8.30 -11.19
CA MET A 200 -19.18 -8.97 -9.97
C MET A 200 -20.54 -8.43 -9.51
N GLN A 201 -21.41 -9.33 -9.05
CA GLN A 201 -22.74 -9.01 -8.59
C GLN A 201 -22.67 -8.37 -7.20
N THR A 202 -23.36 -7.25 -7.06
CA THR A 202 -23.56 -6.57 -5.77
C THR A 202 -24.73 -7.17 -5.02
N LYS A 203 -24.82 -6.86 -3.72
CA LYS A 203 -25.95 -7.26 -2.87
C LYS A 203 -27.32 -6.84 -3.40
N GLU A 204 -27.37 -5.72 -4.12
CA GLU A 204 -28.61 -5.18 -4.71
C GLU A 204 -28.97 -5.85 -6.05
N GLY A 205 -28.07 -6.67 -6.60
CA GLY A 205 -28.24 -7.40 -7.86
C GLY A 205 -27.65 -6.69 -9.07
N ASP A 206 -27.14 -5.47 -8.91
CA ASP A 206 -26.41 -4.72 -9.94
C ASP A 206 -24.99 -5.27 -10.14
N TRP A 207 -24.35 -4.86 -11.23
CA TRP A 207 -23.00 -5.28 -11.59
C TRP A 207 -21.98 -4.18 -11.38
N LYS A 208 -20.86 -4.52 -10.75
CA LYS A 208 -19.67 -3.67 -10.67
C LYS A 208 -18.53 -4.25 -11.49
N TRP A 209 -17.74 -3.38 -12.10
CA TRP A 209 -16.50 -3.79 -12.75
C TRP A 209 -15.39 -3.87 -11.72
N ILE A 210 -14.82 -5.05 -11.57
CA ILE A 210 -13.74 -5.35 -10.64
C ILE A 210 -12.53 -5.80 -11.45
N GLN A 211 -11.39 -5.18 -11.19
CA GLN A 211 -10.10 -5.71 -11.62
C GLN A 211 -9.59 -6.66 -10.53
N THR A 212 -9.25 -7.89 -10.91
CA THR A 212 -8.58 -8.86 -10.05
C THR A 212 -7.12 -8.99 -10.46
N ILE A 213 -6.21 -8.87 -9.50
CA ILE A 213 -4.77 -8.99 -9.73
C ILE A 213 -4.22 -9.96 -8.70
N GLY A 214 -3.58 -11.04 -9.12
CA GLY A 214 -3.09 -12.11 -8.24
C GLY A 214 -1.74 -12.67 -8.62
N ARG A 215 -1.13 -13.37 -7.65
CA ARG A 215 0.11 -14.14 -7.82
C ARG A 215 0.05 -15.45 -7.07
N VAL A 216 0.72 -16.48 -7.61
CA VAL A 216 1.09 -17.67 -6.84
C VAL A 216 2.10 -17.27 -5.75
N VAL A 217 1.76 -17.55 -4.50
CA VAL A 217 2.58 -17.24 -3.31
C VAL A 217 3.46 -18.42 -2.95
N ASP A 218 2.90 -19.62 -2.98
CA ASP A 218 3.57 -20.86 -2.61
C ASP A 218 3.29 -21.98 -3.62
N ARG A 219 4.28 -22.86 -3.79
CA ARG A 219 4.22 -24.11 -4.56
C ARG A 219 4.72 -25.26 -3.70
N ASP A 220 4.26 -26.48 -3.96
CA ASP A 220 4.77 -27.68 -3.31
C ASP A 220 6.08 -28.18 -3.92
N ASP A 221 6.59 -29.30 -3.39
CA ASP A 221 7.82 -29.95 -3.86
C ASP A 221 7.71 -30.51 -5.29
N GLU A 222 6.49 -30.72 -5.81
CA GLU A 222 6.22 -31.18 -7.18
C GLU A 222 6.10 -30.00 -8.16
N GLY A 223 6.02 -28.78 -7.65
CA GLY A 223 5.91 -27.54 -8.42
C GLY A 223 4.47 -27.07 -8.62
N GLU A 224 3.49 -27.75 -8.02
CA GLU A 224 2.07 -27.39 -8.10
C GLU A 224 1.79 -26.20 -7.18
N ALA A 225 0.94 -25.28 -7.63
CA ALA A 225 0.58 -24.12 -6.83
C ALA A 225 -0.27 -24.54 -5.63
N THR A 226 0.09 -24.10 -4.43
CA THR A 226 -0.63 -24.41 -3.20
C THR A 226 -1.33 -23.21 -2.60
N ARG A 227 -0.86 -22.00 -2.93
CA ARG A 227 -1.47 -20.76 -2.44
C ARG A 227 -1.39 -19.64 -3.48
N THR A 228 -2.50 -18.94 -3.68
CA THR A 228 -2.54 -17.71 -4.47
C THR A 228 -3.09 -16.57 -3.64
N ALA A 229 -2.60 -15.36 -3.87
CA ALA A 229 -3.11 -14.18 -3.20
C ALA A 229 -3.10 -12.98 -4.13
N GLY A 230 -3.97 -12.02 -3.85
CA GLY A 230 -4.15 -10.90 -4.72
C GLY A 230 -5.08 -9.84 -4.17
N VAL A 231 -5.47 -8.95 -5.08
CA VAL A 231 -6.34 -7.83 -4.79
C VAL A 231 -7.50 -7.76 -5.78
N HIS A 232 -8.58 -7.16 -5.31
CA HIS A 232 -9.71 -6.69 -6.08
C HIS A 232 -9.78 -5.17 -5.99
N ILE A 233 -9.98 -4.53 -7.12
CA ILE A 233 -10.08 -3.07 -7.24
C ILE A 233 -11.37 -2.75 -8.00
N ASP A 234 -12.23 -1.92 -7.41
CA ASP A 234 -13.40 -1.40 -8.11
C ASP A 234 -12.96 -0.39 -9.18
N ILE A 235 -13.20 -0.74 -10.45
CA ILE A 235 -12.86 0.06 -11.62
C ILE A 235 -14.12 0.59 -12.32
N SER A 236 -15.28 0.57 -11.65
CA SER A 236 -16.56 0.98 -12.22
C SER A 236 -16.54 2.43 -12.70
N ASP A 237 -15.97 3.35 -11.92
CA ASP A 237 -15.85 4.76 -12.29
C ASP A 237 -14.99 4.94 -13.56
N ARG A 238 -13.90 4.17 -13.67
CA ARG A 238 -13.05 4.17 -14.87
C ARG A 238 -13.83 3.68 -16.09
N LYS A 239 -14.54 2.57 -15.96
CA LYS A 239 -15.35 1.99 -17.04
C LYS A 239 -16.50 2.92 -17.48
N GLN A 240 -17.15 3.59 -16.55
CA GLN A 240 -18.17 4.60 -16.87
C GLN A 240 -17.58 5.77 -17.64
N ALA A 241 -16.42 6.28 -17.23
CA ALA A 241 -15.72 7.35 -17.93
C ALA A 241 -15.28 6.94 -19.35
N GLU A 242 -14.75 5.72 -19.51
CA GLU A 242 -14.39 5.15 -20.82
C GLU A 242 -15.63 5.07 -21.74
N GLN A 243 -16.75 4.56 -21.23
CA GLN A 243 -17.99 4.42 -22.00
C GLN A 243 -18.61 5.78 -22.37
N GLU A 244 -18.58 6.76 -21.46
CA GLU A 244 -19.07 8.11 -21.75
C GLU A 244 -18.21 8.80 -22.82
N LEU A 245 -16.90 8.62 -22.76
CA LEU A 245 -15.96 9.14 -23.76
C LEU A 245 -16.24 8.50 -25.14
N GLU A 246 -16.43 7.19 -25.20
CA GLU A 246 -16.76 6.49 -26.43
C GLU A 246 -18.09 6.98 -27.01
N ARG A 247 -19.16 7.03 -26.19
CA ARG A 247 -20.48 7.51 -26.61
C ARG A 247 -20.45 8.96 -27.09
N THR A 248 -19.68 9.81 -26.43
CA THR A 248 -19.50 11.21 -26.83
C THR A 248 -18.74 11.31 -28.15
N SER A 249 -17.69 10.50 -28.32
CA SER A 249 -16.89 10.45 -29.54
C SER A 249 -17.71 9.98 -30.74
N GLU A 250 -18.51 8.93 -30.56
CA GLU A 250 -19.42 8.40 -31.59
C GLU A 250 -20.49 9.44 -31.96
N PHE A 251 -21.15 10.04 -30.97
CA PHE A 251 -22.16 11.07 -31.21
C PHE A 251 -21.59 12.29 -31.96
N LEU A 252 -20.36 12.71 -31.62
CA LEU A 252 -19.68 13.80 -32.33
C LEU A 252 -19.36 13.43 -33.77
N ARG A 253 -18.91 12.19 -34.02
CA ARG A 253 -18.64 11.69 -35.36
C ARG A 253 -19.92 11.68 -36.20
N GLU A 254 -21.00 11.11 -35.69
CA GLU A 254 -22.30 11.10 -36.38
C GLU A 254 -22.82 12.52 -36.65
N THR A 255 -22.66 13.44 -35.69
CA THR A 255 -23.08 14.83 -35.87
C THR A 255 -22.28 15.53 -36.96
N GLN A 256 -20.97 15.28 -37.06
CA GLN A 256 -20.12 15.81 -38.14
C GLN A 256 -20.56 15.29 -39.50
N GLU A 257 -20.81 13.99 -39.61
CA GLU A 257 -21.28 13.32 -40.84
C GLU A 257 -22.64 13.87 -41.30
N VAL A 258 -23.62 13.95 -40.40
CA VAL A 258 -24.96 14.47 -40.72
C VAL A 258 -24.92 15.94 -41.11
N ALA A 259 -24.15 16.75 -40.39
CA ALA A 259 -24.01 18.17 -40.68
C ALA A 259 -23.09 18.48 -41.87
N ARG A 260 -22.37 17.48 -42.39
CA ARG A 260 -21.28 17.62 -43.38
C ARG A 260 -20.26 18.67 -42.96
N ILE A 261 -19.82 18.59 -41.70
CA ILE A 261 -18.83 19.49 -41.12
C ILE A 261 -17.53 18.73 -40.92
N GLY A 262 -16.55 19.00 -41.78
CA GLY A 262 -15.18 18.51 -41.64
C GLY A 262 -14.35 19.40 -40.70
N GLY A 263 -13.39 18.80 -40.02
CA GLY A 263 -12.43 19.50 -39.16
C GLY A 263 -10.99 19.12 -39.53
N TRP A 264 -10.06 20.03 -39.30
CA TRP A 264 -8.63 19.75 -39.42
C TRP A 264 -7.85 20.38 -38.28
N GLU A 265 -6.75 19.74 -37.91
CA GLU A 265 -5.83 20.17 -36.88
C GLU A 265 -4.42 20.19 -37.47
N PHE A 266 -3.64 21.21 -37.13
CA PHE A 266 -2.26 21.34 -37.59
C PHE A 266 -1.34 21.65 -36.42
N ASN A 267 -0.40 20.74 -36.15
CA ASN A 267 0.62 20.92 -35.13
C ASN A 267 1.78 21.73 -35.70
N LEU A 268 1.88 23.00 -35.30
CA LEU A 268 2.92 23.93 -35.77
C LEU A 268 4.36 23.50 -35.44
N ARG A 269 4.55 22.61 -34.46
CA ARG A 269 5.88 22.22 -33.97
C ARG A 269 6.40 20.99 -34.70
N SER A 270 5.55 19.99 -34.92
CA SER A 270 5.91 18.78 -35.68
C SER A 270 5.62 18.90 -37.17
N GLY A 271 4.79 19.87 -37.60
CA GLY A 271 4.31 19.98 -38.98
C GLY A 271 3.23 18.95 -39.33
N MET A 272 2.72 18.20 -38.36
CA MET A 272 1.72 17.16 -38.59
C MET A 272 0.33 17.75 -38.78
N MET A 273 -0.36 17.34 -39.84
CA MET A 273 -1.77 17.66 -40.10
C MET A 273 -2.63 16.44 -39.81
N ARG A 274 -3.80 16.66 -39.22
CA ARG A 274 -4.83 15.64 -39.01
C ARG A 274 -6.15 16.16 -39.55
N TRP A 275 -6.79 15.39 -40.41
CA TRP A 275 -8.16 15.65 -40.88
C TRP A 275 -9.13 14.76 -40.11
N SER A 276 -10.36 15.23 -39.92
CA SER A 276 -11.44 14.34 -39.50
C SER A 276 -11.87 13.46 -40.67
N ASP A 277 -12.40 12.27 -40.38
CA ASP A 277 -12.92 11.34 -41.38
C ASP A 277 -13.91 12.05 -42.32
N GLU A 278 -14.80 12.87 -41.78
CA GLU A 278 -15.78 13.63 -42.58
C GLU A 278 -15.11 14.59 -43.59
N LEU A 279 -13.95 15.16 -43.28
CA LEU A 279 -13.25 16.04 -44.22
C LEU A 279 -12.73 15.27 -45.44
N TYR A 280 -12.26 14.03 -45.25
CA TYR A 280 -11.94 13.13 -46.37
C TYR A 280 -13.20 12.79 -47.18
N HIS A 281 -14.31 12.48 -46.52
CA HIS A 281 -15.59 12.18 -47.19
C HIS A 281 -16.14 13.37 -47.99
N ILE A 282 -16.11 14.59 -47.44
CA ILE A 282 -16.51 15.83 -48.13
C ILE A 282 -15.72 16.00 -49.44
N HIS A 283 -14.44 15.67 -49.42
CA HIS A 283 -13.54 15.78 -50.57
C HIS A 283 -13.47 14.51 -51.44
N GLY A 284 -14.21 13.46 -51.09
CA GLY A 284 -14.26 12.20 -51.85
C GLY A 284 -12.95 11.42 -51.86
N LEU A 285 -12.16 11.55 -50.80
CA LEU A 285 -10.87 10.88 -50.62
C LEU A 285 -11.01 9.64 -49.73
N PRO A 286 -10.14 8.62 -49.90
CA PRO A 286 -10.08 7.50 -48.98
C PRO A 286 -9.46 7.93 -47.63
N LEU A 287 -9.87 7.28 -46.53
CA LEU A 287 -9.46 7.64 -45.17
C LEU A 287 -7.97 7.41 -44.89
N ASP A 288 -7.31 6.59 -45.69
CA ASP A 288 -5.87 6.32 -45.63
C ASP A 288 -5.05 7.21 -46.58
N ALA A 289 -5.67 8.22 -47.21
CA ALA A 289 -4.95 9.19 -48.02
C ALA A 289 -4.00 10.02 -47.14
N ASP A 290 -2.70 9.87 -47.39
CA ASP A 290 -1.64 10.67 -46.78
C ASP A 290 -1.54 12.02 -47.52
N LEU A 291 -2.12 13.06 -46.92
CA LEU A 291 -2.14 14.41 -47.48
C LEU A 291 -1.12 15.29 -46.76
N THR A 292 -0.27 15.95 -47.54
CA THR A 292 0.56 17.04 -47.04
C THR A 292 -0.28 18.29 -46.78
N PRO A 293 0.17 19.20 -45.89
CA PRO A 293 -0.48 20.49 -45.70
C PRO A 293 -0.68 21.29 -46.99
N GLU A 294 0.30 21.23 -47.90
CA GLU A 294 0.25 21.87 -49.21
C GLU A 294 -0.86 21.30 -50.10
N GLU A 295 -1.04 19.97 -50.12
CA GLU A 295 -2.13 19.31 -50.86
C GLU A 295 -3.50 19.66 -50.27
N GLY A 296 -3.59 19.79 -48.95
CA GLY A 296 -4.81 20.24 -48.28
C GLY A 296 -5.27 21.64 -48.71
N ILE A 297 -4.34 22.55 -49.01
CA ILE A 297 -4.66 23.91 -49.50
C ILE A 297 -5.26 23.88 -50.90
N GLU A 298 -4.96 22.87 -51.71
CA GLU A 298 -5.48 22.77 -53.08
C GLU A 298 -7.00 22.54 -53.13
N PHE A 299 -7.63 22.12 -52.03
CA PHE A 299 -9.09 21.98 -51.93
C PHE A 299 -9.85 23.32 -51.73
N TYR A 300 -9.14 24.42 -51.49
CA TYR A 300 -9.72 25.76 -51.43
C TYR A 300 -9.76 26.41 -52.83
N HIS A 301 -10.68 27.34 -53.07
CA HIS A 301 -10.77 28.09 -54.32
C HIS A 301 -9.42 28.78 -54.66
N PRO A 302 -8.96 28.78 -55.93
CA PRO A 302 -7.65 29.31 -56.32
C PRO A 302 -7.33 30.71 -55.80
N ASP A 303 -8.33 31.60 -55.77
CA ASP A 303 -8.21 32.98 -55.28
C ASP A 303 -7.92 33.06 -53.77
N ASP A 304 -8.33 32.05 -53.00
CA ASP A 304 -8.21 32.02 -51.54
C ASP A 304 -6.89 31.35 -51.09
N ARG A 305 -6.27 30.53 -51.94
CA ARG A 305 -5.08 29.72 -51.60
C ARG A 305 -3.89 30.58 -51.17
N GLU A 306 -3.66 31.72 -51.81
CA GLU A 306 -2.54 32.61 -51.47
C GLU A 306 -2.72 33.23 -50.07
N THR A 307 -3.97 33.46 -49.67
CA THR A 307 -4.34 33.97 -48.34
C THR A 307 -4.11 32.89 -47.27
N ILE A 308 -4.49 31.64 -47.53
CA ILE A 308 -4.29 30.52 -46.60
C ILE A 308 -2.81 30.15 -46.45
N ARG A 309 -2.02 30.20 -47.54
CA ARG A 309 -0.56 29.95 -47.52
C ARG A 309 0.24 30.97 -46.72
N LYS A 310 -0.33 32.14 -46.43
CA LYS A 310 0.30 33.18 -45.63
C LYS A 310 -0.27 33.15 -44.22
N PRO A 311 0.15 32.22 -43.33
CA PRO A 311 -0.24 32.29 -41.94
C PRO A 311 0.40 33.56 -41.36
N SER A 312 -0.39 34.62 -41.23
CA SER A 312 0.09 35.83 -40.60
C SER A 312 0.38 35.51 -39.13
N THR A 313 1.57 35.85 -38.64
CA THR A 313 1.94 35.75 -37.21
C THR A 313 0.96 36.50 -36.30
N ALA A 314 0.13 37.38 -36.86
CA ALA A 314 -0.99 38.05 -36.19
C ALA A 314 -2.21 37.13 -35.94
N SER A 315 -2.51 36.18 -36.82
CA SER A 315 -3.62 35.22 -36.66
C SER A 315 -3.36 34.21 -35.54
N LEU A 316 -2.10 33.81 -35.35
CA LEU A 316 -1.68 32.87 -34.31
C LEU A 316 -1.63 33.48 -32.90
N ARG A 317 -1.57 34.82 -32.81
CA ARG A 317 -1.53 35.57 -31.53
C ARG A 317 -2.90 35.94 -30.98
N LYS A 318 -3.95 35.99 -31.82
CA LYS A 318 -5.33 36.25 -31.38
C LYS A 318 -6.03 34.92 -31.12
N ALA A 319 -5.90 34.43 -29.89
CA ALA A 319 -6.76 33.39 -29.34
C ALA A 319 -8.21 33.92 -29.25
N ASN A 320 -8.93 33.95 -30.37
CA ASN A 320 -10.39 33.91 -30.40
C ASN A 320 -10.86 33.74 -31.85
N ARG A 321 -11.51 32.59 -32.07
CA ARG A 321 -12.44 32.25 -33.15
C ARG A 321 -12.53 33.30 -34.27
N THR A 322 -11.78 33.07 -35.36
CA THR A 322 -11.89 33.89 -36.58
C THR A 322 -12.72 33.11 -37.59
N THR A 323 -13.89 33.65 -37.96
CA THR A 323 -14.71 33.09 -39.03
C THR A 323 -14.16 33.56 -40.37
N TRP A 324 -13.82 32.61 -41.23
CA TRP A 324 -13.44 32.88 -42.61
C TRP A 324 -14.48 32.27 -43.55
N SER A 325 -14.88 33.00 -44.57
CA SER A 325 -15.76 32.51 -45.63
C SER A 325 -14.94 32.34 -46.90
N TYR A 326 -14.67 31.10 -47.28
CA TYR A 326 -13.95 30.75 -48.51
C TYR A 326 -14.86 29.95 -49.43
N GLY A 327 -14.65 30.06 -50.75
CA GLY A 327 -15.37 29.24 -51.71
C GLY A 327 -14.76 27.84 -51.80
N LEU A 328 -15.59 26.80 -51.87
CA LEU A 328 -15.13 25.47 -52.29
C LEU A 328 -15.15 25.42 -53.83
N SER A 329 -14.04 25.01 -54.45
CA SER A 329 -14.02 24.72 -55.89
C SER A 329 -14.83 23.47 -56.17
N ARG A 330 -15.81 23.55 -57.07
CA ARG A 330 -16.62 22.41 -57.53
C ARG A 330 -15.83 21.48 -58.44
#